data_AF-A0A7H8Q3C4-F1
#
_entry.id   AF-A0A7H8Q3C4-F1
#
_cell.length_a   1.000
_cell.length_b   1.000
_cell.length_c   1.000
_cell.angle_alpha   90.00
_cell.angle_beta   90.00
_cell.angle_gamma   90.00
#
_symmetry.space_group_name_H-M   'P 1'
#
loop_
_entity.id
_entity.type
_entity.pdbx_description
1 polymer ?
#
loop_
_entity_poly.entity_id
_entity_poly.type
_entity_poly.pdbx_seq_one_letter_code
_entity_poly.pdbx_strand_id
1 'polypeptide(L)'
;MGGRPFVHETVGEFYHAIGKYLTPEDTADHGKQHSRQAQFLSHALSGQPEPVHSARANFLARGLNPALFEALLEYFEARLLEKGVSAKASNRLVRAAADLYESCQEPLCIAC
;
A
#
# COMPACT_ATOMS: atom_id res chain seq x y z
N MET A 1 -18.68 -0.78 -3.96
CA MET A 1 -17.85 -0.65 -2.75
C MET A 1 -16.85 0.46 -2.98
N GLY A 2 -16.86 1.52 -2.17
CA GLY A 2 -16.01 2.72 -2.34
C GLY A 2 -14.53 2.47 -2.08
N GLY A 3 -13.91 1.57 -2.85
CA GLY A 3 -12.58 1.03 -2.57
C GLY A 3 -11.49 2.10 -2.47
N ARG A 4 -11.50 3.11 -3.34
CA ARG A 4 -10.51 4.19 -3.30
C ARG A 4 -10.71 5.14 -2.10
N PRO A 5 -11.92 5.66 -1.80
CA PRO A 5 -12.17 6.38 -0.56
C PRO A 5 -11.75 5.60 0.70
N PHE A 6 -12.11 4.31 0.78
CA PHE A 6 -11.75 3.46 1.92
C PHE A 6 -10.24 3.29 2.09
N VAL A 7 -9.52 3.03 1.00
CA VAL A 7 -8.05 2.91 1.01
C VAL A 7 -7.41 4.22 1.48
N HIS A 8 -7.84 5.37 0.93
CA HIS A 8 -7.29 6.66 1.33
C HIS A 8 -7.57 6.98 2.82
N GLU A 9 -8.78 6.69 3.30
CA GLU A 9 -9.14 6.86 4.72
C GLU A 9 -8.27 5.97 5.62
N THR A 10 -8.14 4.69 5.28
CA THR A 10 -7.37 3.72 6.09
C THR A 10 -5.89 4.05 6.14
N VAL A 11 -5.31 4.49 5.01
CA VAL A 11 -3.91 4.96 4.98
C VAL A 11 -3.76 6.24 5.81
N GLY A 12 -4.72 7.16 5.77
CA GLY A 12 -4.74 8.34 6.64
C GLY A 12 -4.80 7.98 8.14
N GLU A 13 -5.67 7.03 8.52
CA GLU A 13 -5.79 6.53 9.89
C GLU A 13 -4.47 5.88 10.36
N PHE A 14 -3.81 5.09 9.51
CA PHE A 14 -2.50 4.50 9.79
C PHE A 14 -1.44 5.57 10.09
N TYR A 15 -1.30 6.57 9.21
CA TYR A 15 -0.32 7.63 9.40
C TYR A 15 -0.63 8.51 10.61
N HIS A 16 -1.91 8.71 10.94
CA HIS A 16 -2.31 9.38 12.18
C HIS A 16 -1.95 8.56 13.42
N ALA A 17 -2.13 7.23 13.38
CA ALA A 17 -1.82 6.34 14.49
C ALA A 17 -0.32 6.29 14.79
N ILE A 18 0.52 6.13 13.76
CA ILE A 18 1.98 6.06 13.94
C ILE A 18 2.61 7.43 14.19
N GLY A 19 1.98 8.51 13.70
CA GLY A 19 2.50 9.88 13.82
C GLY A 19 2.76 10.34 15.25
N LYS A 20 2.07 9.75 16.23
CA LYS A 20 2.25 10.06 17.66
C LYS A 20 3.59 9.56 18.23
N TYR A 21 4.28 8.67 17.53
CA TYR A 21 5.50 8.01 17.97
C TYR A 21 6.75 8.49 17.22
N LEU A 22 6.62 9.51 16.38
CA LEU A 22 7.65 9.92 15.44
C LEU A 22 8.26 11.26 15.79
N THR A 23 9.49 11.46 15.34
CA THR A 23 10.14 12.76 15.40
C THR A 23 9.52 13.74 14.41
N PRO A 24 9.69 15.06 14.60
CA PRO A 24 9.24 16.06 13.63
C PRO A 24 9.86 15.89 12.24
N GLU A 25 11.13 15.45 12.14
CA GLU A 25 11.76 15.16 10.86
C GLU A 25 11.09 13.98 10.14
N ASP A 26 10.81 12.90 10.86
CA ASP A 26 10.12 11.72 10.31
C ASP A 26 8.70 12.07 9.84
N THR A 27 8.03 13.01 10.53
CA THR A 27 6.68 13.45 10.19
C THR A 27 6.58 14.10 8.80
N ALA A 28 7.60 14.87 8.39
CA ALA A 28 7.62 15.51 7.07
C ALA A 28 7.77 14.49 5.93
N ASP A 29 8.59 13.47 6.12
CA ASP A 29 8.74 12.38 5.14
C ASP A 29 7.52 11.45 5.13
N HIS A 30 6.82 11.33 6.26
CA HIS A 30 5.55 10.61 6.34
C HIS A 30 4.46 11.21 5.46
N GLY A 31 4.40 12.54 5.28
CA GLY A 31 3.46 13.16 4.35
C GLY A 31 3.63 12.69 2.90
N LYS A 32 4.89 12.50 2.46
CA LYS A 32 5.22 11.96 1.13
C LYS A 32 4.90 10.47 1.04
N GLN A 33 5.24 9.71 2.08
CA GLN A 33 4.97 8.27 2.15
C GLN A 33 3.46 7.98 2.16
N HIS A 34 2.66 8.75 2.92
CA HIS A 34 1.21 8.68 2.96
C HIS A 34 0.58 8.77 1.56
N SER A 35 0.89 9.83 0.81
CA SER A 35 0.32 10.03 -0.53
C SER A 35 0.72 8.90 -1.48
N ARG A 36 1.97 8.45 -1.41
CA ARG A 36 2.51 7.41 -2.29
C ARG A 36 1.93 6.03 -1.98
N GLN A 37 1.83 5.66 -0.71
CA GLN A 37 1.23 4.39 -0.27
C GLN A 37 -0.27 4.34 -0.61
N ALA A 38 -1.02 5.44 -0.41
CA ALA A 38 -2.42 5.50 -0.80
C ALA A 38 -2.62 5.31 -2.31
N GLN A 39 -1.75 5.91 -3.13
CA GLN A 39 -1.78 5.74 -4.58
C GLN A 39 -1.39 4.32 -5.01
N PHE A 40 -0.37 3.74 -4.39
CA PHE A 40 0.07 2.38 -4.69
C PHE A 40 -1.01 1.35 -4.33
N LEU A 41 -1.52 1.41 -3.11
CA LEU A 41 -2.55 0.47 -2.63
C LEU A 41 -3.86 0.63 -3.42
N SER A 42 -4.24 1.87 -3.78
CA SER A 42 -5.40 2.10 -4.66
C SER A 42 -5.20 1.51 -6.05
N HIS A 43 -3.97 1.54 -6.58
CA HIS A 43 -3.64 0.95 -7.87
C HIS A 43 -3.69 -0.59 -7.78
N ALA A 44 -3.02 -1.17 -6.78
CA ALA A 44 -2.99 -2.62 -6.54
C ALA A 44 -4.39 -3.23 -6.39
N LEU A 45 -5.31 -2.49 -5.78
CA LEU A 45 -6.67 -2.94 -5.51
C LEU A 45 -7.69 -2.44 -6.54
N SER A 46 -7.27 -1.61 -7.50
CA SER A 46 -8.14 -1.23 -8.61
C SER A 46 -8.28 -2.44 -9.51
N GLY A 47 -9.48 -3.02 -9.60
CA GLY A 47 -9.76 -4.18 -10.46
C GLY A 47 -9.65 -3.91 -11.96
N GLN A 48 -8.95 -2.84 -12.36
CA GLN A 48 -8.62 -2.57 -13.75
C GLN A 48 -7.44 -3.44 -14.15
N PRO A 49 -7.50 -4.14 -15.30
CA PRO A 49 -6.38 -4.87 -15.85
C PRO A 49 -5.39 -3.86 -16.45
N GLU A 50 -4.68 -3.10 -15.60
CA GLU A 50 -3.40 -2.58 -16.04
C GLU A 50 -2.39 -3.73 -16.06
N PRO A 51 -1.44 -3.75 -17.01
CA PRO A 51 -0.38 -4.74 -16.97
C PRO A 51 0.26 -4.70 -15.58
N VAL A 52 0.50 -5.88 -15.00
CA VAL A 52 1.13 -6.09 -13.68
C VAL A 52 2.44 -5.27 -13.55
N HIS A 53 3.04 -4.90 -14.69
CA HIS A 53 4.19 -4.01 -14.81
C HIS A 53 3.84 -2.62 -15.38
N SER A 54 2.86 -1.92 -14.80
CA SER A 54 2.65 -0.52 -15.17
C SER A 54 3.87 0.29 -14.72
N ALA A 55 4.38 1.18 -15.57
CA ALA A 55 5.47 2.11 -15.19
C ALA A 55 5.10 2.91 -13.93
N ARG A 56 3.79 3.10 -13.70
CA ARG A 56 3.23 3.73 -12.52
C ARG A 56 3.40 2.89 -11.24
N ALA A 57 3.08 1.59 -11.26
CA ALA A 57 3.28 0.70 -10.11
C ALA A 57 4.75 0.69 -9.69
N ASN A 58 5.65 0.50 -10.65
CA ASN A 58 7.11 0.52 -10.43
C ASN A 58 7.59 1.86 -9.85
N PHE A 59 7.14 2.98 -10.43
CA PHE A 59 7.50 4.31 -9.94
C PHE A 59 7.02 4.54 -8.50
N LEU A 60 5.79 4.11 -8.18
CA LEU A 60 5.22 4.24 -6.85
C LEU A 60 5.99 3.36 -5.85
N ALA A 61 6.20 2.07 -6.17
CA ALA A 61 6.87 1.09 -5.32
C ALA A 61 8.31 1.49 -4.93
N ARG A 62 9.11 2.00 -5.88
CA ARG A 62 10.51 2.43 -5.63
C ARG A 62 10.67 3.54 -4.59
N GLY A 63 9.61 4.31 -4.34
CA GLY A 63 9.63 5.39 -3.36
C GLY A 63 9.03 5.01 -2.01
N LEU A 64 8.58 3.77 -1.82
CA LEU A 64 8.01 3.31 -0.56
C LEU A 64 9.10 2.94 0.44
N ASN A 65 8.89 3.27 1.70
CA ASN A 65 9.62 2.65 2.79
C ASN A 65 9.08 1.22 3.01
N PRO A 66 9.90 0.16 2.88
CA PRO A 66 9.44 -1.23 2.98
C PRO A 66 8.79 -1.56 4.32
N ALA A 67 9.41 -1.14 5.44
CA ALA A 67 8.90 -1.43 6.78
C ALA A 67 7.56 -0.72 7.05
N LEU A 68 7.41 0.53 6.58
CA LEU A 68 6.12 1.23 6.68
C LEU A 68 5.06 0.60 5.78
N PHE A 69 5.45 0.02 4.65
CA PHE A 69 4.50 -0.63 3.75
C PHE A 69 4.00 -1.95 4.31
N GLU A 70 4.88 -2.78 4.88
CA GLU A 70 4.51 -4.01 5.59
C GLU A 70 3.56 -3.72 6.76
N ALA A 71 3.91 -2.75 7.61
CA ALA A 71 3.06 -2.32 8.72
C ALA A 71 1.69 -1.78 8.23
N LEU A 72 1.67 -1.07 7.10
CA LEU A 72 0.41 -0.62 6.49
C LEU A 72 -0.45 -1.80 6.04
N LEU A 73 0.13 -2.86 5.46
CA LEU A 73 -0.61 -4.03 5.01
C LEU A 73 -1.25 -4.79 6.17
N GLU A 74 -0.54 -4.94 7.29
CA GLU A 74 -1.09 -5.53 8.53
C GLU A 74 -2.25 -4.69 9.08
N TYR A 75 -2.06 -3.37 9.17
CA TYR A 75 -3.10 -2.44 9.60
C TYR A 75 -4.33 -2.50 8.68
N PHE A 76 -4.10 -2.57 7.37
CA PHE A 76 -5.14 -2.65 6.36
C PHE A 76 -5.94 -3.95 6.45
N GLU A 77 -5.30 -5.10 6.71
CA GLU A 77 -5.99 -6.38 6.92
C GLU A 77 -6.94 -6.31 8.12
N ALA A 78 -6.45 -5.78 9.24
CA ALA A 78 -7.26 -5.59 10.44
C ALA A 78 -8.46 -4.67 10.16
N ARG A 79 -8.25 -3.57 9.43
CA ARG A 79 -9.32 -2.63 9.09
C ARG A 79 -10.39 -3.23 8.18
N LEU A 80 -9.99 -4.08 7.23
CA LEU A 80 -10.93 -4.82 6.38
C LEU A 80 -11.81 -5.77 7.21
N LEU A 81 -11.23 -6.49 8.16
CA LEU A 81 -11.97 -7.37 9.08
C LEU A 81 -12.97 -6.58 9.93
N GLU A 82 -12.57 -5.44 10.49
CA GLU A 82 -13.45 -4.56 11.26
C GLU A 82 -14.66 -4.05 10.46
N LYS A 83 -14.49 -3.83 9.15
CA LYS A 83 -15.58 -3.44 8.25
C LYS A 83 -16.44 -4.62 7.78
N GLY A 84 -16.20 -5.83 8.29
CA GLY A 84 -16.98 -7.03 7.99
C GLY A 84 -16.55 -7.75 6.71
N VAL A 85 -15.40 -7.43 6.13
CA VAL A 85 -14.83 -8.20 5.02
C VAL A 85 -14.34 -9.54 5.56
N SER A 86 -14.72 -10.64 4.92
CA SER A 86 -14.29 -11.98 5.36
C SER A 86 -12.77 -12.11 5.36
N ALA A 87 -12.19 -12.84 6.33
CA ALA A 87 -10.74 -13.08 6.41
C ALA A 87 -10.13 -13.59 5.09
N LYS A 88 -10.81 -14.49 4.39
CA LYS A 88 -10.37 -15.00 3.07
C LYS A 88 -10.33 -13.90 2.00
N ALA A 89 -11.25 -12.94 2.03
CA ALA A 89 -11.23 -11.82 1.10
C ALA A 89 -10.17 -10.79 1.49
N SER A 90 -10.04 -10.46 2.77
CA SER A 90 -9.02 -9.53 3.28
C SER A 90 -7.62 -10.00 2.94
N ASN A 91 -7.32 -11.26 3.23
CA ASN A 91 -6.03 -11.87 2.95
C ASN A 91 -5.67 -11.86 1.46
N ARG A 92 -6.66 -12.08 0.58
CA ARG A 92 -6.44 -12.01 -0.88
C ARG A 92 -6.10 -10.59 -1.35
N LEU A 93 -6.73 -9.57 -0.79
CA LEU A 93 -6.45 -8.17 -1.15
C LEU A 93 -5.06 -7.76 -0.68
N VAL A 94 -4.69 -8.12 0.55
CA VAL A 94 -3.37 -7.86 1.13
C VAL A 94 -2.28 -8.55 0.31
N ARG A 95 -2.46 -9.84 0.00
CA ARG A 95 -1.53 -10.59 -0.86
C ARG A 95 -1.39 -9.97 -2.24
N ALA A 96 -2.48 -9.59 -2.88
CA ALA A 96 -2.41 -8.94 -4.19
C ALA A 96 -1.57 -7.64 -4.17
N ALA A 97 -1.65 -6.85 -3.10
CA ALA A 97 -0.83 -5.66 -2.93
C ALA A 97 0.64 -5.97 -2.61
N ALA A 98 0.90 -7.01 -1.81
CA ALA A 98 2.24 -7.50 -1.51
C ALA A 98 2.93 -8.06 -2.76
N ASP A 99 2.27 -8.95 -3.50
CA ASP A 99 2.78 -9.59 -4.72
C ASP A 99 3.12 -8.52 -5.79
N LEU A 100 2.26 -7.49 -5.93
CA LEU A 100 2.56 -6.38 -6.83
C LEU A 100 3.78 -5.57 -6.38
N TYR A 101 3.94 -5.37 -5.07
CA TYR A 101 5.10 -4.67 -4.54
C TYR A 101 6.39 -5.46 -4.77
N GLU A 102 6.40 -6.76 -4.45
CA GLU A 102 7.53 -7.66 -4.65
C GLU A 102 7.95 -7.74 -6.13
N SER A 103 6.98 -7.91 -7.05
CA SER A 103 7.26 -7.93 -8.49
C SER A 103 7.79 -6.59 -9.04
N CYS A 104 7.54 -5.47 -8.36
CA CYS A 104 8.17 -4.18 -8.68
C CYS A 104 9.60 -4.05 -8.11
N GLN A 105 9.95 -4.84 -7.08
CA GLN A 105 11.30 -4.88 -6.49
C GLN A 105 12.21 -5.86 -7.22
N GLU A 106 11.67 -6.89 -7.87
CA GLU A 106 12.46 -7.79 -8.70
C GLU A 106 13.17 -6.99 -9.81
N PRO A 107 14.52 -6.93 -9.80
CA PRO A 107 15.24 -6.36 -10.92
C PRO A 107 14.91 -7.17 -12.16
N LEU A 108 14.76 -6.52 -13.31
CA LEU A 108 14.81 -7.17 -14.62
C LEU A 108 16.17 -7.88 -14.77
N CYS A 109 16.31 -9.09 -14.22
CA CYS A 109 17.48 -9.96 -14.36
C CYS A 109 17.60 -10.58 -15.77
N ILE A 110 16.94 -10.01 -16.78
CA ILE A 110 17.00 -10.51 -18.16
C ILE A 110 17.12 -9.34 -19.13
N ALA A 111 18.33 -8.81 -19.26
CA ALA A 111 18.83 -8.19 -20.49
C ALA A 111 20.33 -7.88 -20.34
N CYS A 112 21.17 -8.86 -20.67
CA CYS A 112 22.38 -8.77 -21.52
C CYS A 112 23.19 -10.05 -21.37
#